data_AF-A0A396QTV7-F1
#
_entry.id   AF-A0A396QTV7-F1
#
_cell.length_a   1.000
_cell.length_b   1.000
_cell.length_c   1.000
_cell.angle_alpha   90.00
_cell.angle_beta   90.00
_cell.angle_gamma   90.00
#
_symmetry.space_group_name_H-M   'P 1'
#
loop_
_entity.id
_entity.type
_entity.pdbx_description
1 polymer ?
#
loop_
_entity_poly.entity_id
_entity_poly.type
_entity_poly.pdbx_seq_one_letter_code
_entity_poly.pdbx_strand_id
1 'polypeptide(L)'
;MLGELPVLPEDIREIQDRAESGKFESGEGTFHRVDTGSAYEEMLRSQYGQGKCVPLHVVIDAGNGAMSETAPRVMEALGLRVTRLYCSYDGTFPNRDPNPAVQKNLSALCLKVKEVQADFGVAFDGDGDRAIFVDSAGVRSWRKKPW
;
A
#
# COMPACT_ATOMS: atom_id res chain seq x y z
N MET A 1 -9.30 25.48 6.71
CA MET A 1 -8.29 24.41 6.62
C MET A 1 -8.99 23.15 7.10
N LEU A 2 -9.23 22.19 6.20
CA LEU A 2 -9.83 20.91 6.58
C LEU A 2 -8.88 20.29 7.61
N GLY A 3 -9.37 19.97 8.81
CA GLY A 3 -8.55 19.63 9.99
C GLY A 3 -7.77 18.32 9.86
N GLU A 4 -7.46 17.68 10.99
CA GLU A 4 -6.69 16.42 11.02
C GLU A 4 -7.50 15.17 10.60
N LEU A 5 -8.81 15.31 10.40
CA LEU A 5 -9.71 14.20 10.08
C LEU A 5 -10.05 14.17 8.57
N PRO A 6 -10.39 12.99 8.02
CA PRO A 6 -10.87 12.89 6.65
C PRO A 6 -12.07 13.80 6.41
N VAL A 7 -12.15 14.34 5.19
CA VAL A 7 -13.28 15.16 4.75
C VAL A 7 -14.60 14.38 4.80
N LEU A 8 -15.66 15.06 5.19
CA LEU A 8 -17.01 14.51 5.27
C LEU A 8 -17.76 14.75 3.94
N PRO A 9 -18.87 14.01 3.68
CA PRO A 9 -19.66 14.21 2.47
C PRO A 9 -20.17 15.66 2.27
N GLU A 10 -20.45 16.37 3.36
CA GLU A 10 -20.79 17.78 3.37
C GLU A 10 -19.63 18.68 2.91
N ASP A 11 -18.39 18.41 3.34
CA ASP A 11 -17.21 19.16 2.89
C ASP A 11 -17.00 18.99 1.39
N ILE A 12 -17.21 17.77 0.88
CA ILE A 12 -17.12 17.47 -0.56
C ILE A 12 -18.17 18.26 -1.35
N ARG A 13 -19.41 18.33 -0.84
CA ARG A 13 -20.47 19.15 -1.46
C ARG A 13 -20.12 20.62 -1.44
N GLU A 14 -19.56 21.12 -0.35
CA GLU A 14 -19.13 22.51 -0.27
C GLU A 14 -18.04 22.84 -1.29
N ILE A 15 -17.07 21.93 -1.49
CA ILE A 15 -16.03 22.08 -2.52
C ILE A 15 -16.66 22.10 -3.91
N GLN A 16 -17.65 21.23 -4.18
CA GLN A 16 -18.39 21.21 -5.44
C GLN A 16 -19.11 22.54 -5.68
N ASP A 17 -19.89 23.01 -4.71
CA ASP A 17 -20.66 24.26 -4.81
C ASP A 17 -19.74 25.46 -5.06
N ARG A 18 -18.59 25.53 -4.38
CA ARG A 18 -17.56 26.56 -4.60
C ARG A 18 -17.00 26.49 -6.02
N ALA A 19 -16.65 25.31 -6.50
CA ALA A 19 -16.13 25.11 -7.85
C ALA A 19 -17.15 25.51 -8.93
N GLU A 20 -18.41 25.12 -8.77
CA GLU A 20 -19.50 25.44 -9.70
C GLU A 20 -19.85 26.94 -9.70
N SER A 21 -19.79 27.59 -8.53
CA SER A 21 -20.09 29.02 -8.42
C SER A 21 -19.07 29.94 -9.10
N GLY A 22 -17.86 29.42 -9.39
CA GLY A 22 -16.73 30.19 -9.91
C GLY A 22 -16.18 31.24 -8.93
N LYS A 23 -16.65 31.26 -7.67
CA LYS A 23 -16.22 32.21 -6.64
C LYS A 23 -15.03 31.66 -5.88
N PHE A 24 -13.84 31.89 -6.44
CA PHE A 24 -12.59 31.49 -5.81
C PHE A 24 -11.94 32.64 -5.04
N GLU A 25 -11.25 32.31 -3.96
CA GLU A 25 -10.31 33.23 -3.33
C GLU A 25 -9.08 33.42 -4.22
N SER A 26 -8.47 34.61 -4.18
CA SER A 26 -7.27 34.94 -4.96
C SER A 26 -6.15 35.40 -4.02
N GLY A 27 -4.92 34.98 -4.30
CA GLY A 27 -3.74 35.35 -3.52
C GLY A 27 -2.46 34.72 -4.09
N GLU A 28 -1.33 35.04 -3.47
CA GLU A 28 -0.02 34.47 -3.80
C GLU A 28 0.35 33.39 -2.77
N GLY A 29 0.53 32.16 -3.23
CA GLY A 29 0.98 31.04 -2.40
C GLY A 29 2.49 30.81 -2.51
N THR A 30 3.03 29.99 -1.60
CA THR A 30 4.39 29.46 -1.72
C THR A 30 4.35 27.95 -1.95
N PHE A 31 5.38 27.43 -2.62
CA PHE A 31 5.56 26.00 -2.86
C PHE A 31 6.87 25.53 -2.26
N HIS A 32 6.80 24.46 -1.47
CA HIS A 32 7.97 23.80 -0.90
C HIS A 32 7.90 22.32 -1.24
N ARG A 33 9.03 21.75 -1.67
CA ARG A 33 9.16 20.30 -1.83
C ARG A 33 9.63 19.70 -0.52
N VAL A 34 8.89 18.70 -0.03
CA VAL A 34 9.21 17.96 1.21
C VAL A 34 9.30 16.48 0.85
N ASP A 35 10.32 15.78 1.36
CA ASP A 35 10.42 14.32 1.27
C ASP A 35 9.68 13.69 2.45
N THR A 36 8.46 13.23 2.20
CA THR A 36 7.64 12.54 3.20
C THR A 36 7.89 11.03 3.23
N GLY A 37 8.41 10.46 2.14
CA GLY A 37 8.67 9.03 2.03
C GLY A 37 9.74 8.57 3.00
N SER A 38 10.91 9.22 2.96
CA SER A 38 12.03 8.90 3.87
C SER A 38 11.66 9.11 5.34
N ALA A 39 10.89 10.16 5.64
CA ALA A 39 10.40 10.45 6.99
C ALA A 39 9.46 9.34 7.52
N TYR A 40 8.57 8.84 6.67
CA TYR A 40 7.68 7.73 7.01
C TYR A 40 8.44 6.41 7.22
N GLU A 41 9.41 6.09 6.35
CA GLU A 41 10.27 4.91 6.49
C GLU A 41 11.05 4.94 7.81
N GLU A 42 11.63 6.09 8.16
CA GLU A 42 12.34 6.28 9.43
C GLU A 42 11.42 6.14 10.64
N MET A 43 10.21 6.72 10.58
CA MET A 43 9.20 6.55 11.63
C MET A 43 8.91 5.06 11.86
N LEU A 44 8.62 4.29 10.83
CA LEU A 44 8.34 2.85 10.94
C LEU A 44 9.53 2.08 11.51
N ARG A 45 10.75 2.38 11.04
CA ARG A 45 11.98 1.75 11.55
C ARG A 45 12.19 2.06 13.03
N SER A 46 11.97 3.29 13.45
CA SER A 46 12.14 3.70 14.85
C SER A 46 11.18 2.98 15.79
N GLN A 47 9.93 2.76 15.34
CA GLN A 47 8.89 2.13 16.14
C GLN A 47 8.99 0.60 16.16
N TYR A 48 9.30 -0.02 15.01
CA TYR A 48 9.19 -1.48 14.84
C TYR A 48 10.53 -2.19 14.62
N GLY A 49 11.61 -1.47 14.32
CA GLY A 49 12.93 -2.04 14.00
C GLY A 49 13.82 -2.39 15.20
N GLN A 50 13.38 -2.12 16.43
CA GLN A 50 14.18 -2.35 17.65
C GLN A 50 14.07 -3.78 18.21
N GLY A 51 13.17 -4.60 17.67
CA GLY A 51 12.95 -5.98 18.12
C GLY A 51 13.85 -6.99 17.42
N LYS A 52 14.11 -8.14 18.07
CA LYS A 52 14.62 -9.32 17.37
C LYS A 52 13.51 -9.92 16.51
N CYS A 53 13.42 -9.52 15.26
CA CYS A 53 12.56 -10.23 14.30
C CYS A 53 13.16 -11.61 14.00
N VAL A 54 12.32 -12.64 14.07
CA VAL A 54 12.63 -13.90 13.38
C VAL A 54 12.76 -13.55 11.89
N PRO A 55 13.80 -14.00 11.17
CA PRO A 55 13.96 -13.68 9.76
C PRO A 55 12.84 -14.36 8.96
N LEU A 56 11.75 -13.62 8.72
CA LEU A 56 10.63 -14.05 7.90
C LEU A 56 10.92 -13.73 6.43
N HIS A 57 10.46 -14.61 5.56
CA HIS A 57 10.42 -14.42 4.12
C HIS A 57 9.01 -14.01 3.69
N VAL A 58 8.88 -12.82 3.12
CA VAL A 58 7.61 -12.27 2.63
C VAL A 58 7.64 -12.07 1.12
N VAL A 59 6.51 -12.40 0.46
CA VAL A 59 6.25 -11.94 -0.92
C VAL A 59 5.41 -10.67 -0.88
N ILE A 60 5.90 -9.60 -1.52
CA ILE A 60 5.18 -8.33 -1.62
C ILE A 60 4.64 -8.19 -3.04
N ASP A 61 3.32 -8.13 -3.16
CA ASP A 61 2.62 -7.81 -4.40
C ASP A 61 2.12 -6.35 -4.36
N ALA A 62 2.84 -5.45 -5.01
CA ALA A 62 2.45 -4.03 -5.09
C ALA A 62 1.48 -3.73 -6.24
N GLY A 63 1.19 -4.69 -7.12
CA GLY A 63 0.28 -4.52 -8.25
C GLY A 63 0.61 -3.31 -9.12
N ASN A 64 1.89 -2.94 -9.25
CA ASN A 64 2.39 -1.74 -9.93
C ASN A 64 1.97 -0.38 -9.33
N GLY A 65 1.41 -0.37 -8.12
CA GLY A 65 0.94 0.80 -7.40
C GLY A 65 1.99 1.51 -6.54
N ALA A 66 1.51 2.40 -5.67
CA ALA A 66 2.31 3.32 -4.86
C ALA A 66 3.30 2.61 -3.91
N MET A 67 2.97 1.38 -3.47
CA MET A 67 3.81 0.60 -2.55
C MET A 67 4.99 -0.13 -3.21
N SER A 68 5.23 0.08 -4.51
CA SER A 68 6.26 -0.63 -5.29
C SER A 68 7.68 -0.49 -4.72
N GLU A 69 8.02 0.66 -4.12
CA GLU A 69 9.32 0.83 -3.44
C GLU A 69 9.21 0.82 -1.91
N THR A 70 8.22 1.53 -1.36
CA THR A 70 8.10 1.76 0.09
C THR A 70 7.95 0.45 0.86
N ALA A 71 7.02 -0.43 0.48
CA ALA A 71 6.78 -1.66 1.23
C ALA A 71 7.99 -2.61 1.23
N PRO A 72 8.65 -2.89 0.07
CA PRO A 72 9.89 -3.65 0.07
C PRO A 72 11.00 -3.02 0.91
N ARG A 73 11.25 -1.71 0.78
CA ARG A 73 12.32 -1.03 1.53
C ARG A 73 12.12 -1.10 3.04
N VAL A 74 10.91 -0.83 3.50
CA VAL A 74 10.57 -0.91 4.93
C VAL A 74 10.76 -2.33 5.44
N MET A 75 10.24 -3.35 4.74
CA MET A 75 10.35 -4.73 5.20
C MET A 75 11.80 -5.24 5.18
N GLU A 76 12.58 -4.90 4.15
CA GLU A 76 14.03 -5.19 4.08
C GLU A 76 14.78 -4.50 5.24
N ALA A 77 14.46 -3.24 5.54
CA ALA A 77 15.06 -2.49 6.66
C ALA A 77 14.70 -3.07 8.04
N LEU A 78 13.55 -3.75 8.15
CA LEU A 78 13.15 -4.51 9.35
C LEU A 78 13.78 -5.90 9.42
N GLY A 79 14.64 -6.27 8.46
CA GLY A 79 15.38 -7.54 8.43
C GLY A 79 14.61 -8.72 7.83
N LEU A 80 13.49 -8.47 7.13
CA LEU A 80 12.77 -9.52 6.41
C LEU A 80 13.46 -9.82 5.09
N ARG A 81 13.43 -11.09 4.68
CA ARG A 81 13.75 -11.48 3.31
C ARG A 81 12.55 -11.15 2.43
N VAL A 82 12.74 -10.33 1.40
CA VAL A 82 11.64 -9.89 0.52
C VAL A 82 11.76 -10.51 -0.87
N THR A 83 10.66 -11.09 -1.35
CA THR A 83 10.44 -11.38 -2.77
C THR A 83 9.44 -10.38 -3.33
N ARG A 84 9.87 -9.63 -4.34
CA ARG A 84 9.06 -8.60 -4.99
C ARG A 84 8.22 -9.20 -6.11
N LEU A 85 6.93 -8.87 -6.14
CA LEU A 85 5.98 -9.23 -7.18
C LEU A 85 5.29 -7.94 -7.66
N TYR A 86 5.40 -7.63 -8.94
CA TYR A 86 4.80 -6.43 -9.54
C TYR A 86 5.19 -5.11 -8.81
N CYS A 87 6.42 -5.03 -8.31
CA CYS A 87 6.97 -3.86 -7.59
C CYS A 87 7.71 -2.91 -8.53
N SER A 88 7.02 -2.41 -9.56
CA SER A 88 7.50 -1.34 -10.42
C SER A 88 6.36 -0.38 -10.71
N TYR A 89 6.61 0.93 -10.60
CA TYR A 89 5.58 1.94 -10.87
C TYR A 89 5.12 1.87 -12.32
N ASP A 90 3.85 1.51 -12.54
CA ASP A 90 3.22 1.50 -13.85
C ASP A 90 1.70 1.69 -13.71
N GLY A 91 1.23 2.90 -14.00
CA GLY A 91 -0.19 3.28 -13.89
C GLY A 91 -1.09 2.63 -14.95
N THR A 92 -0.55 1.85 -15.89
CA THR A 92 -1.34 1.02 -16.80
C THR A 92 -1.75 -0.32 -16.18
N PHE A 93 -1.20 -0.66 -15.00
CA PHE A 93 -1.48 -1.88 -14.24
C PHE A 93 -1.40 -3.16 -15.10
N PRO A 94 -0.26 -3.43 -15.76
CA PRO A 94 -0.16 -4.46 -16.80
C PRO A 94 -0.31 -5.89 -16.28
N ASN A 95 -0.14 -6.11 -14.97
CA ASN A 95 -0.11 -7.44 -14.38
C ASN A 95 -1.43 -7.88 -13.74
N ARG A 96 -2.11 -6.97 -13.03
CA ARG A 96 -3.41 -7.20 -12.39
C ARG A 96 -4.08 -5.88 -12.06
N ASP A 97 -5.42 -5.89 -11.96
CA ASP A 97 -6.15 -4.77 -11.38
C ASP A 97 -5.61 -4.47 -9.96
N PRO A 98 -5.45 -3.18 -9.57
CA PRO A 98 -4.90 -2.78 -8.28
C PRO A 98 -5.94 -2.89 -7.15
N ASN A 99 -6.72 -3.99 -7.13
CA ASN A 99 -7.73 -4.26 -6.12
C ASN A 99 -7.53 -5.68 -5.53
N PRO A 100 -6.79 -5.83 -4.42
CA PRO A 100 -6.48 -7.13 -3.83
C PRO A 100 -7.68 -7.81 -3.16
N ALA A 101 -8.82 -7.11 -3.01
CA ALA A 101 -10.05 -7.73 -2.48
C ALA A 101 -10.65 -8.75 -3.46
N VAL A 102 -10.38 -8.60 -4.76
CA VAL A 102 -10.84 -9.53 -5.80
C VAL A 102 -9.89 -10.72 -5.86
N GLN A 103 -10.42 -11.93 -5.65
CA GLN A 103 -9.62 -13.14 -5.54
C GLN A 103 -8.72 -13.41 -6.74
N LYS A 104 -9.19 -13.16 -7.98
CA LYS A 104 -8.42 -13.37 -9.20
C LYS A 104 -7.08 -12.62 -9.18
N ASN A 105 -7.03 -11.47 -8.49
CA ASN A 105 -5.87 -10.60 -8.41
C ASN A 105 -4.80 -11.13 -7.42
N LEU A 106 -5.15 -12.10 -6.56
CA LEU A 106 -4.22 -12.71 -5.61
C LEU A 106 -3.56 -13.98 -6.16
N SER A 107 -4.00 -14.51 -7.30
CA SER A 107 -3.54 -15.79 -7.84
C SER A 107 -2.02 -15.86 -7.98
N ALA A 108 -1.40 -14.80 -8.51
CA ALA A 108 0.05 -14.71 -8.68
C ALA A 108 0.77 -14.68 -7.33
N LEU A 109 0.26 -13.92 -6.35
CA LEU A 109 0.80 -13.88 -4.99
C LEU A 109 0.73 -15.26 -4.33
N CYS A 110 -0.43 -15.92 -4.36
CA CYS A 110 -0.63 -17.26 -3.79
C CYS A 110 0.34 -18.29 -4.39
N LEU A 111 0.54 -18.25 -5.71
CA LEU A 111 1.49 -19.12 -6.40
C LEU A 111 2.92 -18.79 -6.00
N LYS A 112 3.29 -17.52 -5.99
CA LYS A 112 4.66 -17.08 -5.69
C LYS A 112 5.05 -17.44 -4.26
N VAL A 113 4.16 -17.25 -3.27
CA VAL A 113 4.40 -17.64 -1.87
C VAL A 113 4.77 -19.12 -1.77
N LYS A 114 4.02 -20.00 -2.45
CA LYS A 114 4.31 -21.44 -2.48
C LYS A 114 5.63 -21.75 -3.19
N GLU A 115 5.84 -21.14 -4.35
CA GLU A 115 7.03 -21.36 -5.19
C GLU A 115 8.32 -21.03 -4.45
N VAL A 116 8.35 -19.90 -3.73
CA VAL A 116 9.56 -19.46 -3.00
C VAL A 116 9.58 -19.91 -1.55
N GLN A 117 8.58 -20.69 -1.11
CA GLN A 117 8.40 -21.16 0.27
C GLN A 117 8.44 -20.01 1.29
N ALA A 118 7.80 -18.89 0.96
CA ALA A 118 7.71 -17.75 1.84
C ALA A 118 6.78 -18.04 3.03
N ASP A 119 7.05 -17.40 4.16
CA ASP A 119 6.24 -17.51 5.38
C ASP A 119 4.85 -16.90 5.19
N PHE A 120 4.76 -15.82 4.40
CA PHE A 120 3.50 -15.20 4.00
C PHE A 120 3.66 -14.30 2.77
N GLY A 121 2.53 -13.87 2.23
CA GLY A 121 2.44 -12.86 1.19
C GLY A 121 1.55 -11.70 1.60
N VAL A 122 1.80 -10.52 1.04
CA VAL A 122 0.95 -9.33 1.19
C VAL A 122 0.71 -8.69 -0.18
N ALA A 123 -0.55 -8.39 -0.49
CA ALA A 123 -0.93 -7.62 -1.68
C ALA A 123 -1.49 -6.27 -1.27
N PHE A 124 -1.00 -5.21 -1.92
CA PHE A 124 -1.51 -3.85 -1.77
C PHE A 124 -2.46 -3.48 -2.92
N ASP A 125 -3.33 -2.52 -2.66
CA ASP A 125 -4.08 -1.81 -3.68
C ASP A 125 -3.28 -0.61 -4.26
N GLY A 126 -3.90 0.16 -5.15
CA GLY A 126 -3.19 1.10 -6.03
C GLY A 126 -2.45 2.21 -5.29
N ASP A 127 -3.06 2.80 -4.27
CA ASP A 127 -2.48 3.84 -3.41
C ASP A 127 -1.92 3.27 -2.10
N GLY A 128 -2.28 2.04 -1.74
CA GLY A 128 -1.64 1.27 -0.67
C GLY A 128 -2.27 1.46 0.70
N ASP A 129 -3.49 2.00 0.78
CA ASP A 129 -4.24 2.11 2.04
C ASP A 129 -4.84 0.77 2.48
N ARG A 130 -4.93 -0.21 1.57
CA ARG A 130 -5.40 -1.58 1.84
C ARG A 130 -4.34 -2.61 1.58
N ALA A 131 -4.26 -3.58 2.49
CA ALA A 131 -3.41 -4.75 2.38
C ALA A 131 -4.21 -6.04 2.62
N ILE A 132 -3.95 -7.07 1.80
CA ILE A 132 -4.51 -8.41 1.97
C ILE A 132 -3.38 -9.42 2.16
N PHE A 133 -3.46 -10.21 3.22
CA PHE A 133 -2.46 -11.21 3.56
C PHE A 133 -2.84 -12.59 3.05
N VAL A 134 -1.83 -13.34 2.64
CA VAL A 134 -1.90 -14.73 2.22
C VAL A 134 -0.91 -15.52 3.09
N ASP A 135 -1.33 -16.65 3.64
CA ASP A 135 -0.46 -17.53 4.44
C ASP A 135 0.53 -18.33 3.55
N SER A 136 1.45 -19.06 4.18
CA SER A 136 2.43 -19.92 3.49
C SER A 136 1.80 -21.03 2.64
N ALA A 137 0.56 -21.44 2.93
CA ALA A 137 -0.22 -22.38 2.11
C ALA A 137 -0.89 -21.70 0.91
N GLY A 138 -0.64 -20.41 0.68
CA GLY A 138 -1.24 -19.62 -0.39
C GLY A 138 -2.73 -19.35 -0.18
N VAL A 139 -3.21 -19.37 1.06
CA VAL A 139 -4.62 -19.12 1.41
C VAL A 139 -4.78 -17.73 2.03
N ARG A 140 -5.79 -16.99 1.60
CA ARG A 140 -6.09 -15.64 2.12
C ARG A 140 -6.48 -15.69 3.60
N SER A 141 -5.75 -14.98 4.45
CA SER A 141 -5.97 -14.93 5.90
C SER A 141 -7.01 -13.86 6.26
N TRP A 142 -8.32 -14.10 6.03
CA TRP A 142 -9.41 -13.43 6.79
C TRP A 142 -10.87 -13.87 6.50
N ARG A 143 -11.15 -15.04 5.92
CA ARG A 143 -12.52 -15.59 5.90
C ARG A 143 -12.55 -17.06 6.33
N LYS A 144 -13.28 -17.34 7.43
CA LYS A 144 -13.62 -18.68 7.96
C LYS A 144 -14.58 -19.47 7.07
N LYS A 145 -14.49 -19.37 5.74
CA LYS A 145 -15.20 -20.29 4.86
C LYS A 145 -14.19 -20.94 3.93
N PRO A 146 -14.07 -22.29 3.95
CA PRO A 146 -13.53 -22.97 2.79
C PRO A 146 -14.44 -22.62 1.61
N TRP A 147 -13.81 -22.47 0.46
CA TRP A 147 -14.49 -22.30 -0.83
C TRP A 147 -15.40 -23.50 -1.10
#